data_AF-A0A7C6ITN1-F1
#
_entry.id   AF-A0A7C6ITN1-F1
#
_cell.length_a   1.000
_cell.length_b   1.000
_cell.length_c   1.000
_cell.angle_alpha   90.00
_cell.angle_beta   90.00
_cell.angle_gamma   90.00
#
_symmetry.space_group_name_H-M   'P 1'
#
loop_
_entity.id
_entity.type
_entity.pdbx_description
1 polymer ?
#
loop_
_entity_poly.entity_id
_entity_poly.type
_entity_poly.pdbx_seq_one_letter_code
_entity_poly.pdbx_strand_id
1 'polypeptide(L)'
;MKNRRLSKEIEIIIGIAVIFFIYLIASSHFLSYKETLSNDTPGINIGPKYNTAEKIESALEKLKGQRKEASIIKRADTAEKIVAVTFDDLSDYKTMVSILELLDLYSAKATFFIPGKKGAEDPSIIEHIVAEKQEIGDYSLLGPNQMELLSREDLVRDFCLSGAILKRVAGKEPTILKCSGTEYTKELLEAAYVCGIDNVVESTHIFNYKSFSSYEMTLGYISRIKQGDIISIKVEGYLGPEEYKTAKKADKSDEEKGISTKETAKDSCISEQEQLLQVVNWILQALDETGYKTEFVKDLPNFHRRETPEYLCGGKGGPDKTLQKQTDLDSEIIINNQKIDRQPADYKKLRIENQGKLSEIIKNVYTAQPAVSYLFRGISSTSAVDNILEVLDTLDAKATFFVTGKEIISYPDIISSIVSKGHSLCNGGYGENHSSPRSLSFDEISYEIEMGERILKTFLGEEYGPANKYYMPLYGD
;
A
#
# COMPACT_ATOMS: atom_id res chain seq x y z
N MET A 1 23.25 4.04 -52.55
CA MET A 1 21.84 3.67 -52.28
C MET A 1 21.08 4.94 -51.92
N LYS A 2 20.05 5.29 -52.70
CA LYS A 2 19.36 6.59 -52.64
C LYS A 2 18.23 6.50 -51.61
N ASN A 3 18.39 7.17 -50.46
CA ASN A 3 17.36 7.25 -49.41
C ASN A 3 16.10 7.92 -49.98
N ARG A 4 15.02 7.15 -50.19
CA ARG A 4 13.69 7.69 -50.49
C ARG A 4 13.10 8.24 -49.19
N ARG A 5 13.19 9.56 -48.98
CA ARG A 5 12.36 10.25 -47.99
C ARG A 5 10.89 10.08 -48.43
N LEU A 6 10.06 9.50 -47.56
CA LEU A 6 8.61 9.50 -47.74
C LEU A 6 8.11 10.95 -47.77
N SER A 7 7.11 11.24 -48.60
CA SER A 7 6.52 12.57 -48.66
C SER A 7 5.77 12.86 -47.34
N LYS A 8 5.80 14.10 -46.88
CA LYS A 8 5.11 14.54 -45.64
C LYS A 8 3.64 14.15 -45.60
N GLU A 9 2.99 14.02 -46.75
CA GLU A 9 1.61 13.55 -46.88
C GLU A 9 1.44 12.09 -46.43
N ILE A 10 2.41 11.23 -46.71
CA ILE A 10 2.37 9.82 -46.27
C ILE A 10 2.61 9.71 -44.76
N GLU A 11 3.48 10.54 -44.18
CA GLU A 11 3.71 10.58 -42.73
C GLU A 11 2.44 11.03 -41.97
N ILE A 12 1.70 12.00 -42.51
CA ILE A 12 0.42 12.47 -41.92
C ILE A 12 -0.64 11.36 -42.00
N ILE A 13 -0.74 10.65 -43.13
CA ILE A 13 -1.70 9.55 -43.30
C ILE A 13 -1.38 8.41 -42.33
N ILE A 14 -0.11 8.06 -42.14
CA ILE A 14 0.32 7.05 -41.16
C ILE A 14 -0.02 7.50 -39.73
N GLY A 15 0.21 8.77 -39.39
CA GLY A 15 -0.13 9.32 -38.07
C GLY A 15 -1.63 9.23 -37.75
N ILE A 16 -2.49 9.57 -38.71
CA ILE A 16 -3.96 9.46 -38.55
C ILE A 16 -4.38 7.99 -38.41
N ALA A 17 -3.78 7.08 -39.18
CA ALA A 17 -4.07 5.65 -39.08
C ALA A 17 -3.69 5.06 -37.72
N VAL A 18 -2.57 5.49 -37.13
CA VAL A 18 -2.15 5.04 -35.79
C VAL A 18 -3.10 5.55 -34.70
N ILE A 19 -3.52 6.82 -34.76
CA ILE A 19 -4.50 7.37 -33.80
C ILE A 19 -5.84 6.66 -33.91
N PHE A 20 -6.30 6.36 -35.12
CA PHE A 20 -7.52 5.61 -35.35
C PHE A 20 -7.41 4.16 -34.83
N PHE A 21 -6.24 3.53 -34.99
CA PHE A 21 -6.00 2.18 -34.46
C PHE A 21 -5.96 2.15 -32.93
N ILE A 22 -5.34 3.15 -32.28
CA ILE A 22 -5.38 3.31 -30.82
C ILE A 22 -6.81 3.55 -30.35
N TYR A 23 -7.59 4.36 -31.06
CA TYR A 23 -9.01 4.57 -30.76
C TYR A 23 -9.83 3.29 -30.93
N LEU A 24 -9.56 2.46 -31.95
CA LEU A 24 -10.22 1.17 -32.13
C LEU A 24 -9.87 0.17 -31.02
N ILE A 25 -8.61 0.14 -30.56
CA ILE A 25 -8.19 -0.69 -29.43
C ILE A 25 -8.84 -0.20 -28.12
N ALA A 26 -8.82 1.10 -27.86
CA ALA A 26 -9.47 1.68 -26.68
C ALA A 26 -10.99 1.47 -26.70
N SER A 27 -11.61 1.61 -27.87
CA SER A 27 -13.03 1.33 -28.11
C SER A 27 -13.35 -0.15 -27.92
N SER A 28 -12.51 -1.09 -28.38
CA SER A 28 -12.75 -2.52 -28.18
C SER A 28 -12.52 -2.96 -26.73
N HIS A 29 -11.58 -2.35 -26.01
CA HIS A 29 -11.41 -2.53 -24.56
C HIS A 29 -12.60 -1.96 -23.78
N PHE A 30 -13.09 -0.77 -24.17
CA PHE A 30 -14.26 -0.15 -23.57
C PHE A 30 -15.55 -0.93 -23.87
N LEU A 31 -15.69 -1.48 -25.09
CA LEU A 31 -16.82 -2.36 -25.44
C LEU A 31 -16.71 -3.72 -24.73
N SER A 32 -15.51 -4.31 -24.60
CA SER A 32 -15.35 -5.58 -23.87
C SER A 32 -15.67 -5.40 -22.38
N TYR A 33 -15.28 -4.26 -21.79
CA TYR A 33 -15.65 -3.86 -20.43
C TYR A 33 -17.15 -3.60 -20.29
N LYS A 34 -17.77 -2.96 -21.30
CA LYS A 34 -19.21 -2.70 -21.30
C LYS A 34 -20.03 -3.97 -21.54
N GLU A 35 -19.61 -4.89 -22.41
CA GLU A 35 -20.23 -6.21 -22.60
C GLU A 35 -20.16 -7.07 -21.35
N THR A 36 -19.13 -6.91 -20.50
CA THR A 36 -19.09 -7.57 -19.18
C THR A 36 -20.10 -6.99 -18.18
N LEU A 37 -20.59 -5.75 -18.39
CA LEU A 37 -21.63 -5.13 -17.58
C LEU A 37 -23.05 -5.17 -18.19
N SER A 38 -23.17 -5.20 -19.52
CA SER A 38 -24.45 -5.02 -20.23
C SER A 38 -25.06 -6.29 -20.82
N ASN A 39 -24.27 -7.36 -20.96
CA ASN A 39 -24.82 -8.65 -21.34
C ASN A 39 -25.21 -9.40 -20.08
N ASP A 40 -26.42 -9.97 -20.05
CA ASP A 40 -26.81 -11.02 -19.11
C ASP A 40 -25.60 -11.91 -18.84
N THR A 41 -25.21 -11.96 -17.57
CA THR A 41 -23.94 -12.47 -17.06
C THR A 41 -23.52 -13.76 -17.78
N PRO A 42 -22.54 -13.75 -18.70
CA PRO A 42 -22.03 -14.98 -19.27
C PRO A 42 -21.05 -15.57 -18.24
N GLY A 43 -21.60 -16.26 -17.24
CA GLY A 43 -20.81 -17.07 -16.31
C GLY A 43 -21.18 -17.05 -14.82
N ILE A 44 -22.20 -16.31 -14.38
CA ILE A 44 -22.73 -16.48 -13.01
C ILE A 44 -24.20 -16.84 -13.08
N ASN A 45 -24.49 -18.14 -13.10
CA ASN A 45 -25.83 -18.66 -12.90
C ASN A 45 -26.16 -18.53 -11.40
N ILE A 46 -26.33 -17.30 -10.93
CA ILE A 46 -26.96 -17.00 -9.64
C ILE A 46 -28.42 -17.42 -9.83
N GLY A 47 -28.71 -18.70 -9.61
CA GLY A 47 -30.04 -19.25 -9.82
C GLY A 47 -31.12 -18.46 -9.06
N PRO A 48 -32.42 -18.78 -9.22
CA PRO A 48 -33.56 -18.05 -8.60
C PRO A 48 -33.53 -17.94 -7.06
N LYS A 49 -32.50 -18.49 -6.42
CA LYS A 49 -32.19 -18.40 -4.99
C LYS A 49 -31.87 -16.98 -4.50
N TYR A 50 -31.37 -16.07 -5.34
CA TYR A 50 -30.99 -14.72 -4.88
C TYR A 50 -31.81 -13.65 -5.61
N ASN A 51 -33.11 -13.58 -5.33
CA ASN A 51 -33.96 -12.51 -5.87
C ASN A 51 -33.61 -11.19 -5.19
N THR A 52 -32.81 -10.36 -5.85
CA THR A 52 -32.36 -9.05 -5.37
C THR A 52 -33.04 -7.88 -6.09
N ALA A 53 -33.90 -8.16 -7.07
CA ALA A 53 -34.51 -7.12 -7.92
C ALA A 53 -35.30 -6.09 -7.10
N GLU A 54 -36.16 -6.56 -6.18
CA GLU A 54 -36.95 -5.67 -5.31
C GLU A 54 -36.07 -4.85 -4.36
N LYS A 55 -34.98 -5.45 -3.86
CA LYS A 55 -34.04 -4.77 -2.97
C LYS A 55 -33.26 -3.67 -3.71
N ILE A 56 -32.78 -3.98 -4.91
CA ILE A 56 -32.07 -3.03 -5.78
C ILE A 56 -33.01 -1.88 -6.16
N GLU A 57 -34.24 -2.18 -6.59
CA GLU A 57 -35.23 -1.15 -6.93
C GLU A 57 -35.53 -0.24 -5.73
N SER A 58 -35.74 -0.83 -4.55
CA SER A 58 -35.95 -0.06 -3.32
C SER A 58 -34.75 0.83 -2.96
N ALA A 59 -33.52 0.33 -3.10
CA ALA A 59 -32.31 1.10 -2.81
C ALA A 59 -32.09 2.24 -3.82
N LEU A 60 -32.35 2.00 -5.11
CA LEU A 60 -32.28 3.03 -6.16
C LEU A 60 -33.33 4.13 -5.96
N GLU A 61 -34.54 3.79 -5.54
CA GLU A 61 -35.56 4.79 -5.19
C GLU A 61 -35.15 5.63 -3.98
N LYS A 62 -34.58 5.02 -2.92
CA LYS A 62 -34.04 5.75 -1.78
C LYS A 62 -32.92 6.71 -2.20
N LEU A 63 -32.06 6.31 -3.13
CA LEU A 63 -30.95 7.11 -3.62
C LEU A 63 -31.39 8.40 -4.34
N LYS A 64 -32.59 8.40 -4.93
CA LYS A 64 -33.16 9.62 -5.56
C LYS A 64 -33.62 10.65 -4.52
N GLY A 65 -34.05 10.20 -3.34
CA GLY A 65 -34.71 11.05 -2.34
C GLY A 65 -33.88 11.36 -1.09
N GLN A 66 -32.90 10.53 -0.76
CA GLN A 66 -32.12 10.61 0.48
C GLN A 66 -30.65 10.93 0.21
N ARG A 67 -30.07 11.84 1.00
CA ARG A 67 -28.66 12.25 0.94
C ARG A 67 -27.87 11.85 2.19
N LYS A 68 -28.27 10.76 2.84
CA LYS A 68 -27.57 10.26 4.03
C LYS A 68 -26.41 9.37 3.56
N GLU A 69 -25.27 9.57 4.19
CA GLU A 69 -24.02 8.88 3.89
C GLU A 69 -23.73 7.85 4.98
N ALA A 70 -23.12 6.73 4.58
CA ALA A 70 -22.53 5.79 5.53
C ALA A 70 -21.38 6.46 6.29
N SER A 71 -21.22 6.13 7.58
CA SER A 71 -20.14 6.71 8.40
C SER A 71 -18.83 5.98 8.15
N ILE A 72 -17.70 6.67 8.23
CA ILE A 72 -16.38 6.05 8.06
C ILE A 72 -15.80 5.70 9.44
N ILE A 73 -15.56 4.42 9.70
CA ILE A 73 -14.84 3.93 10.88
C ILE A 73 -13.36 3.80 10.52
N LYS A 74 -12.52 4.65 11.14
CA LYS A 74 -11.05 4.62 10.93
C LYS A 74 -10.27 4.06 12.13
N ARG A 75 -10.74 4.41 13.33
CA ARG A 75 -10.20 4.00 14.64
C ARG A 75 -11.21 4.37 15.74
N ALA A 76 -11.09 3.78 16.91
CA ALA A 76 -11.77 4.26 18.13
C ALA A 76 -10.89 5.30 18.86
N ASP A 77 -11.52 6.33 19.45
CA ASP A 77 -10.82 7.26 20.33
C ASP A 77 -10.96 6.85 21.79
N THR A 78 -10.18 5.85 22.20
CA THR A 78 -10.31 5.22 23.51
C THR A 78 -9.00 5.25 24.30
N ALA A 79 -9.14 5.11 25.62
CA ALA A 79 -8.02 4.83 26.53
C ALA A 79 -7.87 3.33 26.81
N GLU A 80 -8.87 2.54 26.44
CA GLU A 80 -8.85 1.08 26.60
C GLU A 80 -7.91 0.46 25.58
N LYS A 81 -7.08 -0.50 26.01
CA LYS A 81 -6.09 -1.16 25.17
C LYS A 81 -6.75 -2.21 24.27
N ILE A 82 -7.54 -1.73 23.31
CA ILE A 82 -8.26 -2.55 22.34
C ILE A 82 -7.76 -2.30 20.92
N VAL A 83 -7.93 -3.27 20.02
CA VAL A 83 -7.77 -3.11 18.57
C VAL A 83 -8.85 -3.90 17.84
N ALA A 84 -9.16 -3.53 16.59
CA ALA A 84 -9.93 -4.41 15.71
C ALA A 84 -9.00 -5.12 14.72
N VAL A 85 -9.13 -6.43 14.61
CA VAL A 85 -8.44 -7.24 13.60
C VAL A 85 -9.43 -7.61 12.51
N THR A 86 -9.05 -7.36 11.25
CA THR A 86 -9.89 -7.65 10.09
C THR A 86 -9.15 -8.54 9.10
N PHE A 87 -9.87 -9.49 8.52
CA PHE A 87 -9.36 -10.32 7.42
C PHE A 87 -10.06 -9.91 6.14
N ASP A 88 -9.27 -9.49 5.16
CA ASP A 88 -9.78 -9.06 3.86
C ASP A 88 -9.64 -10.22 2.87
N ASP A 89 -10.76 -10.59 2.26
CA ASP A 89 -10.88 -11.72 1.32
C ASP A 89 -10.85 -13.11 2.00
N LEU A 90 -11.01 -14.17 1.21
CA LEU A 90 -10.94 -15.58 1.62
C LEU A 90 -9.84 -16.31 0.86
N SER A 91 -9.20 -17.27 1.54
CA SER A 91 -8.34 -18.29 0.93
C SER A 91 -9.04 -19.67 0.97
N ASP A 92 -8.28 -20.74 0.76
CA ASP A 92 -8.79 -22.10 0.80
C ASP A 92 -9.31 -22.49 2.19
N TYR A 93 -10.21 -23.49 2.23
CA TYR A 93 -10.86 -23.95 3.46
C TYR A 93 -9.88 -24.31 4.58
N LYS A 94 -8.75 -24.96 4.26
CA LYS A 94 -7.77 -25.38 5.28
C LYS A 94 -7.10 -24.16 5.90
N THR A 95 -6.69 -23.20 5.08
CA THR A 95 -6.10 -21.94 5.54
C THR A 95 -7.08 -21.16 6.40
N MET A 96 -8.34 -21.03 5.97
CA MET A 96 -9.37 -20.30 6.72
C MET A 96 -9.69 -20.96 8.07
N VAL A 97 -9.79 -22.30 8.13
CA VAL A 97 -9.97 -23.02 9.40
C VAL A 97 -8.76 -22.80 10.33
N SER A 98 -7.54 -22.83 9.79
CA SER A 98 -6.34 -22.60 10.60
C SER A 98 -6.28 -21.17 11.16
N ILE A 99 -6.76 -20.17 10.41
CA ILE A 99 -6.92 -18.80 10.93
C ILE A 99 -7.93 -18.76 12.09
N LEU A 100 -9.07 -19.44 11.94
CA LEU A 100 -10.09 -19.50 13.01
C LEU A 100 -9.57 -20.21 14.26
N GLU A 101 -8.81 -21.30 14.11
CA GLU A 101 -8.14 -22.00 15.22
C GLU A 101 -7.14 -21.09 15.95
N LEU A 102 -6.38 -20.28 15.22
CA LEU A 102 -5.50 -19.28 15.83
C LEU A 102 -6.31 -18.21 16.59
N LEU A 103 -7.43 -17.74 16.02
CA LEU A 103 -8.28 -16.77 16.72
C LEU A 103 -8.84 -17.36 18.03
N ASP A 104 -9.29 -18.63 18.02
CA ASP A 104 -9.76 -19.29 19.25
C ASP A 104 -8.63 -19.47 20.27
N LEU A 105 -7.44 -19.88 19.83
CA LEU A 105 -6.26 -20.04 20.67
C LEU A 105 -5.92 -18.78 21.47
N TYR A 106 -6.01 -17.60 20.83
CA TYR A 106 -5.77 -16.30 21.48
C TYR A 106 -7.05 -15.64 22.01
N SER A 107 -8.19 -16.35 22.01
CA SER A 107 -9.51 -15.81 22.40
C SER A 107 -9.84 -14.49 21.70
N ALA A 108 -9.43 -14.37 20.44
CA ALA A 108 -9.48 -13.16 19.66
C ALA A 108 -10.78 -13.03 18.86
N LYS A 109 -11.33 -11.82 18.85
CA LYS A 109 -12.42 -11.40 17.98
C LYS A 109 -11.86 -10.78 16.71
N ALA A 110 -12.43 -11.14 15.57
CA ALA A 110 -12.07 -10.59 14.27
C ALA A 110 -13.29 -10.36 13.38
N THR A 111 -13.12 -9.48 12.39
CA THR A 111 -14.13 -9.21 11.36
C THR A 111 -13.61 -9.66 10.00
N PHE A 112 -14.33 -10.56 9.32
CA PHE A 112 -14.00 -11.06 7.99
C PHE A 112 -14.78 -10.28 6.94
N PHE A 113 -14.07 -9.55 6.06
CA PHE A 113 -14.65 -8.88 4.90
C PHE A 113 -14.61 -9.82 3.71
N ILE A 114 -15.78 -10.27 3.26
CA ILE A 114 -15.91 -11.38 2.32
C ILE A 114 -16.54 -10.93 1.01
N PRO A 115 -15.92 -11.20 -0.16
CA PRO A 115 -16.57 -10.99 -1.45
C PRO A 115 -17.84 -11.82 -1.57
N GLY A 116 -18.94 -11.21 -2.00
CA GLY A 116 -20.21 -11.91 -2.17
C GLY A 116 -20.07 -13.18 -3.03
N LYS A 117 -19.33 -13.11 -4.13
CA LYS A 117 -19.07 -14.27 -5.02
C LYS A 117 -18.36 -15.41 -4.30
N LYS A 118 -17.25 -15.14 -3.60
CA LYS A 118 -16.51 -16.17 -2.86
C LYS A 118 -17.36 -16.76 -1.72
N GLY A 119 -18.18 -15.94 -1.06
CA GLY A 119 -19.14 -16.43 -0.07
C GLY A 119 -20.21 -17.37 -0.63
N ALA A 120 -20.62 -17.18 -1.89
CA ALA A 120 -21.52 -18.12 -2.58
C ALA A 120 -20.81 -19.39 -3.06
N GLU A 121 -19.53 -19.29 -3.44
CA GLU A 121 -18.71 -20.42 -3.89
C GLU A 121 -18.37 -21.36 -2.73
N ASP A 122 -17.99 -20.81 -1.57
CA ASP A 122 -17.54 -21.55 -0.40
C ASP A 122 -18.37 -21.25 0.88
N PRO A 123 -19.69 -21.57 0.90
CA PRO A 123 -20.56 -21.26 2.03
C PRO A 123 -20.12 -21.95 3.34
N SER A 124 -19.43 -23.09 3.26
CA SER A 124 -18.93 -23.81 4.43
C SER A 124 -17.90 -23.01 5.23
N ILE A 125 -17.07 -22.19 4.57
CA ILE A 125 -16.13 -21.28 5.25
C ILE A 125 -16.92 -20.24 6.06
N ILE A 126 -17.98 -19.69 5.46
CA ILE A 126 -18.82 -18.66 6.08
C ILE A 126 -19.56 -19.21 7.30
N GLU A 127 -20.13 -20.41 7.17
CA GLU A 127 -20.79 -21.12 8.27
C GLU A 127 -19.82 -21.36 9.43
N HIS A 128 -18.55 -21.69 9.15
CA HIS A 128 -17.51 -21.87 10.16
C HIS A 128 -17.17 -20.55 10.87
N ILE A 129 -16.98 -19.46 10.12
CA ILE A 129 -16.75 -18.11 10.68
C ILE A 129 -17.90 -17.71 11.64
N VAL A 130 -19.15 -17.98 11.25
CA VAL A 130 -20.33 -17.71 12.10
C VAL A 130 -20.39 -18.62 13.32
N ALA A 131 -20.06 -19.91 13.16
CA ALA A 131 -20.04 -20.88 14.26
C ALA A 131 -19.03 -20.49 15.36
N GLU A 132 -17.87 -19.98 14.96
CA GLU A 132 -16.82 -19.43 15.83
C GLU A 132 -17.15 -18.01 16.34
N LYS A 133 -18.37 -17.53 16.10
CA LYS A 133 -18.90 -16.24 16.56
C LYS A 133 -18.10 -15.03 16.07
N GLN A 134 -17.38 -15.16 14.97
CA GLN A 134 -16.67 -14.06 14.34
C GLN A 134 -17.63 -13.18 13.53
N GLU A 135 -17.25 -11.93 13.25
CA GLU A 135 -18.12 -10.98 12.53
C GLU A 135 -17.85 -11.05 11.02
N ILE A 136 -18.90 -10.86 10.20
CA ILE A 136 -18.79 -10.79 8.74
C ILE A 136 -19.15 -9.38 8.28
N GLY A 137 -18.29 -8.80 7.45
CA GLY A 137 -18.50 -7.58 6.69
C GLY A 137 -18.58 -7.86 5.18
N ASP A 138 -19.14 -6.91 4.44
CA ASP A 138 -19.19 -6.95 2.97
C ASP A 138 -17.87 -6.46 2.38
N TYR A 139 -17.33 -7.17 1.39
CA TYR A 139 -16.13 -6.79 0.64
C TYR A 139 -16.41 -6.61 -0.85
N SER A 140 -17.59 -6.07 -1.17
CA SER A 140 -18.15 -5.98 -2.53
C SER A 140 -18.48 -7.35 -3.13
N LEU A 141 -19.10 -7.37 -4.31
CA LEU A 141 -19.48 -8.62 -4.96
C LEU A 141 -18.27 -9.48 -5.36
N LEU A 142 -17.23 -8.86 -5.92
CA LEU A 142 -16.06 -9.55 -6.49
C LEU A 142 -14.75 -9.25 -5.75
N GLY A 143 -14.80 -8.47 -4.66
CA GLY A 143 -13.65 -7.80 -4.10
C GLY A 143 -13.58 -6.35 -4.60
N PRO A 144 -13.18 -5.38 -3.76
CA PRO A 144 -13.15 -3.99 -4.15
C PRO A 144 -12.01 -3.71 -5.12
N ASN A 145 -12.30 -2.98 -6.18
CA ASN A 145 -11.31 -2.49 -7.12
C ASN A 145 -11.76 -1.14 -7.69
N GLN A 146 -11.15 -0.05 -7.22
CA GLN A 146 -11.44 1.32 -7.67
C GLN A 146 -12.94 1.62 -7.71
N MET A 147 -13.66 1.32 -6.62
CA MET A 147 -15.12 1.42 -6.59
C MET A 147 -15.61 2.86 -6.81
N GLU A 148 -14.76 3.86 -6.58
CA GLU A 148 -15.03 5.27 -6.88
C GLU A 148 -15.27 5.56 -8.37
N LEU A 149 -14.85 4.66 -9.27
CA LEU A 149 -15.04 4.78 -10.72
C LEU A 149 -16.39 4.25 -11.20
N LEU A 150 -17.12 3.53 -10.35
CA LEU A 150 -18.43 2.97 -10.68
C LEU A 150 -19.52 4.03 -10.58
N SER A 151 -20.58 3.85 -11.37
CA SER A 151 -21.78 4.66 -11.22
C SER A 151 -22.47 4.36 -9.89
N ARG A 152 -23.25 5.31 -9.37
CA ARG A 152 -24.06 5.13 -8.17
C ARG A 152 -25.00 3.92 -8.28
N GLU A 153 -25.56 3.72 -9.46
CA GLU A 153 -26.45 2.59 -9.76
C GLU A 153 -25.71 1.25 -9.72
N ASP A 154 -24.47 1.21 -10.24
CA ASP A 154 -23.65 0.00 -10.23
C ASP A 154 -23.14 -0.32 -8.82
N LEU A 155 -22.77 0.70 -8.03
CA LEU A 155 -22.47 0.55 -6.61
C LEU A 155 -23.64 -0.04 -5.83
N VAL A 156 -24.86 0.47 -6.07
CA VAL A 156 -26.07 -0.08 -5.43
C VAL A 156 -26.30 -1.54 -5.82
N ARG A 157 -26.13 -1.89 -7.10
CA ARG A 157 -26.28 -3.27 -7.57
C ARG A 157 -25.26 -4.20 -6.91
N ASP A 158 -23.99 -3.78 -6.87
CA ASP A 158 -22.89 -4.53 -6.27
C ASP A 158 -23.17 -4.82 -4.79
N PHE A 159 -23.37 -3.78 -3.99
CA PHE A 159 -23.59 -3.91 -2.55
C PHE A 159 -24.90 -4.62 -2.21
N CYS A 160 -25.98 -4.38 -2.96
CA CYS A 160 -27.24 -5.09 -2.72
C CYS A 160 -27.10 -6.59 -2.98
N LEU A 161 -26.41 -6.96 -4.07
CA LEU A 161 -26.21 -8.35 -4.46
C LEU A 161 -25.26 -9.06 -3.50
N SER A 162 -24.13 -8.46 -3.18
CA SER A 162 -23.17 -8.99 -2.20
C SER A 162 -23.83 -9.21 -0.84
N GLY A 163 -24.48 -8.18 -0.28
CA GLY A 163 -25.18 -8.28 1.00
C GLY A 163 -26.30 -9.33 1.00
N ALA A 164 -27.02 -9.51 -0.11
CA ALA A 164 -28.06 -10.54 -0.21
C ALA A 164 -27.49 -11.96 -0.26
N ILE A 165 -26.35 -12.14 -0.93
CA ILE A 165 -25.61 -13.40 -0.93
C ILE A 165 -25.14 -13.72 0.50
N LEU A 166 -24.43 -12.78 1.12
CA LEU A 166 -23.87 -12.93 2.46
C LEU A 166 -24.96 -13.17 3.50
N LYS A 167 -26.11 -12.48 3.42
CA LYS A 167 -27.28 -12.75 4.28
C LYS A 167 -27.74 -14.20 4.22
N ARG A 168 -27.72 -14.81 3.03
CA ARG A 168 -28.18 -16.18 2.85
C ARG A 168 -27.23 -17.19 3.48
N VAL A 169 -25.92 -16.98 3.33
CA VAL A 169 -24.90 -17.93 3.82
C VAL A 169 -24.52 -17.68 5.30
N ALA A 170 -24.52 -16.43 5.75
CA ALA A 170 -24.19 -16.05 7.12
C ALA A 170 -25.41 -15.96 8.05
N GLY A 171 -26.63 -16.03 7.51
CA GLY A 171 -27.90 -15.88 8.24
C GLY A 171 -28.25 -14.44 8.62
N LYS A 172 -27.29 -13.50 8.50
CA LYS A 172 -27.48 -12.07 8.75
C LYS A 172 -26.83 -11.24 7.65
N GLU A 173 -27.44 -10.11 7.37
CA GLU A 173 -26.94 -9.18 6.37
C GLU A 173 -25.82 -8.32 6.99
N PRO A 174 -24.66 -8.17 6.32
CA PRO A 174 -23.61 -7.30 6.82
C PRO A 174 -24.06 -5.84 6.87
N THR A 175 -23.72 -5.15 7.96
CA THR A 175 -24.01 -3.71 8.14
C THR A 175 -22.77 -2.84 7.99
N ILE A 176 -21.62 -3.47 7.69
CA ILE A 176 -20.33 -2.83 7.48
C ILE A 176 -19.75 -3.26 6.13
N LEU A 177 -19.13 -2.32 5.44
CA LEU A 177 -18.48 -2.53 4.14
C LEU A 177 -17.02 -2.10 4.24
N LYS A 178 -16.16 -2.78 3.50
CA LYS A 178 -14.80 -2.31 3.27
C LYS A 178 -14.48 -2.37 1.80
N CYS A 179 -14.01 -1.25 1.24
CA CYS A 179 -13.50 -1.21 -0.12
C CYS A 179 -12.02 -0.83 -0.08
N SER A 180 -11.14 -1.81 0.16
CA SER A 180 -9.69 -1.56 0.18
C SER A 180 -9.20 -1.00 -1.16
N GLY A 181 -8.24 -0.08 -1.10
CA GLY A 181 -7.68 0.58 -2.29
C GLY A 181 -8.65 1.48 -3.07
N THR A 182 -9.77 1.85 -2.48
CA THR A 182 -10.82 2.73 -3.05
C THR A 182 -10.85 4.06 -2.31
N GLU A 183 -11.13 5.16 -3.02
CA GLU A 183 -11.45 6.44 -2.38
C GLU A 183 -12.92 6.48 -1.95
N TYR A 184 -13.20 6.74 -0.68
CA TYR A 184 -14.58 6.81 -0.18
C TYR A 184 -15.23 8.15 -0.54
N THR A 185 -15.69 8.25 -1.79
CA THR A 185 -16.45 9.38 -2.30
C THR A 185 -17.83 9.47 -1.67
N LYS A 186 -18.43 10.65 -1.72
CA LYS A 186 -19.80 10.88 -1.25
C LYS A 186 -20.79 9.94 -1.92
N GLU A 187 -20.64 9.75 -3.23
CA GLU A 187 -21.50 8.89 -4.04
C GLU A 187 -21.45 7.44 -3.58
N LEU A 188 -20.26 6.95 -3.22
CA LEU A 188 -20.07 5.61 -2.66
C LEU A 188 -20.72 5.48 -1.29
N LEU A 189 -20.54 6.47 -0.41
CA LEU A 189 -21.12 6.47 0.93
C LEU A 189 -22.65 6.53 0.91
N GLU A 190 -23.24 7.31 -0.01
CA GLU A 190 -24.69 7.35 -0.24
C GLU A 190 -25.21 5.99 -0.76
N ALA A 191 -24.50 5.39 -1.73
CA ALA A 191 -24.84 4.08 -2.27
C ALA A 191 -24.77 2.97 -1.21
N ALA A 192 -23.72 2.95 -0.38
CA ALA A 192 -23.61 2.02 0.74
C ALA A 192 -24.79 2.18 1.72
N TYR A 193 -25.10 3.42 2.11
CA TYR A 193 -26.16 3.70 3.07
C TYR A 193 -27.54 3.18 2.61
N VAL A 194 -27.93 3.44 1.35
CA VAL A 194 -29.24 2.99 0.85
C VAL A 194 -29.35 1.46 0.70
N CYS A 195 -28.21 0.77 0.60
CA CYS A 195 -28.08 -0.68 0.57
C CYS A 195 -28.16 -1.33 1.97
N GLY A 196 -28.27 -0.53 3.04
CA GLY A 196 -28.33 -1.03 4.43
C GLY A 196 -26.97 -1.15 5.12
N ILE A 197 -25.93 -0.55 4.55
CA ILE A 197 -24.59 -0.49 5.15
C ILE A 197 -24.47 0.83 5.91
N ASP A 198 -24.43 0.77 7.23
CA ASP A 198 -24.37 1.96 8.08
C ASP A 198 -22.96 2.56 8.14
N ASN A 199 -21.94 1.70 8.03
CA ASN A 199 -20.55 2.10 8.17
C ASN A 199 -19.66 1.50 7.09
N VAL A 200 -18.74 2.31 6.56
CA VAL A 200 -17.60 1.85 5.78
C VAL A 200 -16.34 1.87 6.63
N VAL A 201 -15.44 0.92 6.41
CA VAL A 201 -14.26 0.71 7.25
C VAL A 201 -13.00 1.10 6.50
N GLU A 202 -12.18 1.95 7.10
CA GLU A 202 -10.86 2.34 6.60
C GLU A 202 -9.81 1.90 7.62
N SER A 203 -9.01 0.90 7.26
CA SER A 203 -8.02 0.33 8.20
C SER A 203 -6.88 1.30 8.48
N THR A 204 -6.33 1.24 9.70
CA THR A 204 -5.15 2.02 10.09
C THR A 204 -3.88 1.36 9.58
N HIS A 205 -3.80 0.04 9.75
CA HIS A 205 -2.66 -0.79 9.37
C HIS A 205 -3.14 -1.86 8.40
N ILE A 206 -2.36 -2.16 7.36
CA ILE A 206 -2.70 -3.21 6.39
C ILE A 206 -1.47 -4.10 6.20
N PHE A 207 -1.65 -5.38 6.45
CA PHE A 207 -0.62 -6.41 6.36
C PHE A 207 -1.02 -7.50 5.37
N ASN A 208 -0.03 -8.28 4.94
CA ASN A 208 -0.19 -9.53 4.22
C ASN A 208 0.88 -10.52 4.68
N TYR A 209 0.94 -11.69 4.04
CA TYR A 209 1.90 -12.75 4.34
C TYR A 209 3.40 -12.35 4.23
N LYS A 210 3.72 -11.18 3.64
CA LYS A 210 5.10 -10.65 3.54
C LYS A 210 5.38 -9.47 4.48
N SER A 211 4.42 -9.08 5.32
CA SER A 211 4.56 -7.88 6.16
C SER A 211 5.57 -8.03 7.29
N PHE A 212 5.82 -9.25 7.77
CA PHE A 212 6.77 -9.52 8.83
C PHE A 212 7.65 -10.73 8.47
N SER A 213 8.92 -10.66 8.84
CA SER A 213 9.89 -11.75 8.63
C SER A 213 10.24 -12.50 9.91
N SER A 214 9.86 -11.98 11.08
CA SER A 214 10.09 -12.62 12.37
C SER A 214 9.09 -12.12 13.42
N TYR A 215 8.94 -12.89 14.49
CA TYR A 215 8.10 -12.53 15.62
C TYR A 215 8.55 -11.23 16.30
N GLU A 216 9.86 -11.01 16.45
CA GLU A 216 10.41 -9.82 17.11
C GLU A 216 10.08 -8.54 16.34
N MET A 217 10.07 -8.61 15.01
CA MET A 217 9.63 -7.49 14.17
C MET A 217 8.15 -7.21 14.35
N THR A 218 7.32 -8.27 14.38
CA THR A 218 5.88 -8.14 14.65
C THR A 218 5.63 -7.53 16.02
N LEU A 219 6.27 -8.05 17.08
CA LEU A 219 6.15 -7.55 18.44
C LEU A 219 6.60 -6.09 18.54
N GLY A 220 7.74 -5.75 17.93
CA GLY A 220 8.22 -4.37 17.87
C GLY A 220 7.20 -3.43 17.23
N TYR A 221 6.58 -3.84 16.11
CA TYR A 221 5.55 -3.04 15.45
C TYR A 221 4.28 -2.92 16.29
N ILE A 222 3.73 -4.06 16.74
CA ILE A 222 2.50 -4.13 17.54
C ILE A 222 2.64 -3.39 18.87
N SER A 223 3.84 -3.31 19.46
CA SER A 223 4.08 -2.53 20.67
C SER A 223 3.86 -1.01 20.49
N ARG A 224 3.93 -0.51 19.25
CA ARG A 224 3.84 0.92 18.91
C ARG A 224 2.50 1.36 18.32
N ILE A 225 1.65 0.41 17.92
CA ILE A 225 0.31 0.75 17.41
C ILE A 225 -0.50 1.44 18.51
N LYS A 226 -1.50 2.23 18.11
CA LYS A 226 -2.36 2.95 19.05
C LYS A 226 -3.58 2.11 19.38
N GLN A 227 -4.04 2.27 20.61
CA GLN A 227 -5.31 1.70 21.01
C GLN A 227 -6.47 2.29 20.22
N GLY A 228 -7.41 1.43 19.84
CA GLY A 228 -8.50 1.72 18.93
C GLY A 228 -8.13 1.61 17.44
N ASP A 229 -6.89 1.28 17.08
CA ASP A 229 -6.49 1.07 15.69
C ASP A 229 -7.17 -0.15 15.06
N ILE A 230 -7.30 -0.12 13.74
CA ILE A 230 -7.81 -1.23 12.92
C ILE A 230 -6.65 -1.85 12.15
N ILE A 231 -6.33 -3.11 12.46
CA ILE A 231 -5.36 -3.92 11.74
C ILE A 231 -6.10 -4.75 10.69
N SER A 232 -5.73 -4.58 9.42
CA SER A 232 -6.18 -5.47 8.35
C SER A 232 -5.12 -6.47 7.95
N ILE A 233 -5.52 -7.70 7.70
CA ILE A 233 -4.70 -8.76 7.15
C ILE A 233 -5.35 -9.19 5.84
N LYS A 234 -4.67 -8.92 4.72
CA LYS A 234 -5.08 -9.37 3.40
C LYS A 234 -4.77 -10.86 3.26
N VAL A 235 -5.82 -11.65 3.10
CA VAL A 235 -5.75 -13.11 3.09
C VAL A 235 -5.17 -13.63 1.77
N GLU A 236 -5.42 -12.94 0.65
CA GLU A 236 -4.84 -13.28 -0.64
C GLU A 236 -4.15 -12.10 -1.34
N GLY A 237 -3.04 -12.40 -2.00
CA GLY A 237 -2.35 -11.49 -2.90
C GLY A 237 -1.50 -10.41 -2.22
N TYR A 238 -1.04 -9.47 -3.05
CA TYR A 238 -0.15 -8.38 -2.66
C TYR A 238 -0.94 -7.13 -2.28
N LEU A 239 -0.31 -6.24 -1.51
CA LEU A 239 -0.86 -4.91 -1.25
C LEU A 239 -0.78 -4.07 -2.53
N GLY A 240 -1.88 -3.43 -2.89
CA GLY A 240 -1.95 -2.46 -3.99
C GLY A 240 -1.30 -1.12 -3.59
N PRO A 241 -0.97 -0.25 -4.57
CA PRO A 241 -0.35 1.05 -4.30
C PRO A 241 -1.13 1.93 -3.32
N GLU A 242 -2.46 1.90 -3.38
CA GLU A 242 -3.33 2.65 -2.46
C GLU A 242 -3.35 2.05 -1.04
N GLU A 243 -3.27 0.73 -0.91
CA GLU A 243 -3.21 0.04 0.39
C GLU A 243 -1.88 0.33 1.13
N TYR A 244 -0.78 0.43 0.37
CA TYR A 244 0.53 0.84 0.92
C TYR A 244 0.54 2.28 1.46
N LYS A 245 -0.22 3.21 0.85
CA LYS A 245 -0.33 4.59 1.34
C LYS A 245 -1.03 4.65 2.69
N THR A 246 -2.03 3.81 2.90
CA THR A 246 -2.75 3.68 4.17
C THR A 246 -1.84 3.13 5.26
N ALA A 247 -1.08 2.06 4.98
CA ALA A 247 -0.10 1.49 5.91
C ALA A 247 1.01 2.50 6.31
N LYS A 248 1.47 3.36 5.39
CA LYS A 248 2.49 4.40 5.70
C LYS A 248 1.96 5.61 6.48
N LYS A 249 0.65 5.90 6.46
CA LYS A 249 0.08 7.03 7.23
C LYS A 249 0.06 6.78 8.74
N ALA A 250 0.10 5.52 9.18
CA ALA A 250 0.05 5.15 10.59
C ALA A 250 1.41 5.21 11.31
N ASP A 251 2.51 5.24 10.57
CA ASP A 251 3.87 5.01 11.09
C ASP A 251 4.71 6.30 11.18
N LYS A 252 4.21 7.29 11.93
CA LYS A 252 5.03 8.43 12.39
C LYS A 252 5.34 8.30 13.89
N SER A 253 6.35 7.51 14.24
CA SER A 253 7.22 7.73 15.41
C SER A 253 8.33 6.68 15.51
N ASP A 254 9.56 7.19 15.36
CA ASP A 254 10.82 6.91 16.04
C ASP A 254 11.50 5.53 16.03
N GLU A 255 12.80 5.64 15.77
CA GLU A 255 13.85 4.67 15.51
C GLU A 255 14.30 3.81 16.72
N GLU A 256 14.84 2.65 16.35
CA GLU A 256 15.92 1.86 16.97
C GLU A 256 15.81 1.36 18.42
N LYS A 257 15.94 0.02 18.55
CA LYS A 257 17.12 -0.63 19.17
C LYS A 257 17.08 -2.14 18.96
N GLY A 258 18.18 -2.71 18.48
CA GLY A 258 18.38 -4.15 18.34
C GLY A 258 18.72 -4.86 19.64
N ILE A 259 18.68 -6.20 19.60
CA ILE A 259 19.58 -7.13 20.30
C ILE A 259 19.55 -8.49 19.57
N SER A 260 20.74 -9.06 19.42
CA SER A 260 21.11 -10.35 18.84
C SER A 260 20.69 -11.54 19.73
N THR A 261 20.28 -12.67 19.14
CA THR A 261 21.01 -13.94 19.29
C THR A 261 20.55 -15.02 18.30
N LYS A 262 21.52 -15.83 17.90
CA LYS A 262 21.52 -16.90 16.91
C LYS A 262 20.48 -18.00 17.17
N GLU A 263 19.91 -18.58 16.11
CA GLU A 263 19.88 -20.04 15.93
C GLU A 263 19.55 -20.46 14.47
N THR A 264 20.52 -21.19 13.90
CA THR A 264 20.49 -22.25 12.88
C THR A 264 19.29 -22.47 11.94
N ALA A 265 19.56 -22.24 10.65
CA ALA A 265 19.36 -23.15 9.50
C ALA A 265 18.16 -24.12 9.49
N LYS A 266 17.17 -23.82 8.62
CA LYS A 266 16.57 -24.84 7.74
C LYS A 266 15.88 -24.18 6.54
N ASP A 267 16.37 -24.50 5.35
CA ASP A 267 15.66 -24.29 4.09
C ASP A 267 14.26 -24.90 4.18
N SER A 268 13.23 -24.07 4.03
CA SER A 268 11.93 -24.52 3.55
C SER A 268 11.33 -23.41 2.69
N CYS A 269 10.96 -23.73 1.45
CA CYS A 269 10.11 -22.86 0.65
C CYS A 269 8.71 -22.92 1.27
N ILE A 270 8.49 -22.14 2.32
CA ILE A 270 7.20 -22.02 3.00
C ILE A 270 6.20 -21.41 2.00
N SER A 271 5.04 -22.04 1.83
CA SER A 271 3.98 -21.56 0.93
C SER A 271 3.42 -20.21 1.38
N GLU A 272 2.76 -19.46 0.49
CA GLU A 272 2.14 -18.16 0.85
C GLU A 272 1.12 -18.33 1.99
N GLN A 273 0.37 -19.43 2.00
CA GLN A 273 -0.60 -19.77 3.03
C GLN A 273 0.08 -20.06 4.37
N GLU A 274 1.18 -20.81 4.40
CA GLU A 274 1.93 -21.07 5.63
C GLU A 274 2.60 -19.79 6.17
N GLN A 275 3.10 -18.93 5.30
CA GLN A 275 3.62 -17.61 5.68
C GLN A 275 2.51 -16.72 6.25
N LEU A 276 1.31 -16.74 5.64
CA LEU A 276 0.15 -16.03 6.16
C LEU A 276 -0.21 -16.52 7.56
N LEU A 277 -0.31 -17.83 7.78
CA LEU A 277 -0.61 -18.39 9.09
C LEU A 277 0.43 -18.03 10.14
N GLN A 278 1.71 -18.01 9.75
CA GLN A 278 2.80 -17.58 10.62
C GLN A 278 2.66 -16.09 10.99
N VAL A 279 2.40 -15.21 10.02
CA VAL A 279 2.18 -13.78 10.25
C VAL A 279 0.96 -13.53 11.15
N VAL A 280 -0.15 -14.23 10.89
CA VAL A 280 -1.36 -14.15 11.71
C VAL A 280 -1.06 -14.58 13.15
N ASN A 281 -0.37 -15.71 13.34
CA ASN A 281 0.03 -16.17 14.66
C ASN A 281 0.91 -15.14 15.38
N TRP A 282 1.92 -14.58 14.70
CA TRP A 282 2.78 -13.54 15.29
C TRP A 282 2.02 -12.28 15.68
N ILE A 283 1.07 -11.84 14.85
CA ILE A 283 0.25 -10.66 15.17
C ILE A 283 -0.60 -10.93 16.41
N LEU A 284 -1.28 -12.07 16.46
CA LEU A 284 -2.15 -12.42 17.60
C LEU A 284 -1.35 -12.62 18.89
N GLN A 285 -0.20 -13.31 18.80
CA GLN A 285 0.72 -13.48 19.92
C GLN A 285 1.23 -12.13 20.44
N ALA A 286 1.66 -11.24 19.54
CA ALA A 286 2.16 -9.92 19.94
C ALA A 286 1.05 -9.05 20.54
N LEU A 287 -0.19 -9.15 20.05
CA LEU A 287 -1.34 -8.46 20.64
C LEU A 287 -1.61 -8.97 22.06
N ASP A 288 -1.61 -10.28 22.27
CA ASP A 288 -1.78 -10.88 23.60
C ASP A 288 -0.67 -10.47 24.57
N GLU A 289 0.60 -10.60 24.17
CA GLU A 289 1.77 -10.25 25.00
C GLU A 289 1.83 -8.75 25.33
N THR A 290 1.38 -7.89 24.42
CA THR A 290 1.27 -6.46 24.67
C THR A 290 0.00 -6.10 25.43
N GLY A 291 -0.93 -7.04 25.67
CA GLY A 291 -2.16 -6.81 26.44
C GLY A 291 -3.25 -6.06 25.67
N TYR A 292 -3.22 -6.13 24.33
CA TYR A 292 -4.32 -5.68 23.49
C TYR A 292 -5.45 -6.70 23.51
N LYS A 293 -6.67 -6.24 23.77
CA LYS A 293 -7.88 -7.02 23.54
C LYS A 293 -8.42 -6.76 22.14
N THR A 294 -8.84 -7.79 21.43
CA THR A 294 -9.45 -7.65 20.12
C THR A 294 -10.97 -7.44 20.23
N GLU A 295 -11.52 -6.54 19.41
CA GLU A 295 -12.95 -6.25 19.33
C GLU A 295 -13.42 -6.19 17.87
N PHE A 296 -14.72 -6.39 17.63
CA PHE A 296 -15.28 -6.28 16.29
C PHE A 296 -15.27 -4.84 15.81
N VAL A 297 -15.05 -4.63 14.51
CA VAL A 297 -14.97 -3.28 13.94
C VAL A 297 -16.24 -2.48 14.18
N LYS A 298 -17.41 -3.12 14.05
CA LYS A 298 -18.71 -2.47 14.29
C LYS A 298 -18.89 -1.94 15.72
N ASP A 299 -18.15 -2.49 16.68
CA ASP A 299 -18.26 -2.13 18.09
C ASP A 299 -17.27 -1.01 18.46
N LEU A 300 -16.27 -0.72 17.63
CA LEU A 300 -15.29 0.34 17.87
C LEU A 300 -15.91 1.72 18.17
N PRO A 301 -16.98 2.18 17.47
CA PRO A 301 -17.63 3.45 17.81
C PRO A 301 -18.19 3.54 19.24
N ASN A 302 -18.41 2.40 19.90
CA ASN A 302 -18.89 2.38 21.28
C ASN A 302 -17.78 2.69 22.30
N PHE A 303 -16.51 2.68 21.88
CA PHE A 303 -15.36 2.98 22.73
C PHE A 303 -14.93 4.43 22.55
N HIS A 304 -15.12 5.23 23.60
CA HIS A 304 -14.78 6.63 23.63
C HIS A 304 -14.15 6.98 24.99
N ARG A 305 -13.16 7.86 24.97
CA ARG A 305 -12.57 8.40 26.20
C ARG A 305 -13.66 9.13 26.98
N ARG A 306 -14.00 8.67 28.18
CA ARG A 306 -14.93 9.40 29.07
C ARG A 306 -14.29 10.74 29.43
N GLU A 307 -14.99 11.84 29.14
CA GLU A 307 -14.57 13.18 29.56
C GLU A 307 -14.50 13.22 31.10
N THR A 308 -13.33 13.56 31.64
CA THR A 308 -13.20 13.99 33.03
C THR A 308 -13.73 15.42 33.16
N PRO A 309 -14.48 15.78 34.22
CA PRO A 309 -15.06 17.11 34.35
C PRO A 309 -13.97 18.19 34.41
N GLU A 310 -14.10 19.21 33.56
CA GLU A 310 -13.26 20.41 33.58
C GLU A 310 -13.34 21.10 34.96
N TYR A 311 -12.23 21.09 35.71
CA TYR A 311 -12.07 21.98 36.85
C TYR A 311 -11.63 23.37 36.36
N LEU A 312 -12.55 24.32 36.53
CA LEU A 312 -12.35 25.76 36.44
C LEU A 312 -11.22 26.21 37.38
N CYS A 313 -10.12 26.71 36.81
CA CYS A 313 -9.22 27.64 37.47
C CYS A 313 -8.87 28.78 36.51
N GLY A 314 -9.51 29.93 36.72
CA GLY A 314 -9.22 31.16 36.01
C GLY A 314 -7.93 31.83 36.50
N GLY A 315 -7.23 32.47 35.56
CA GLY A 315 -6.11 33.37 35.84
C GLY A 315 -5.69 34.09 34.55
N LYS A 316 -5.93 35.41 34.48
CA LYS A 316 -5.60 36.29 33.35
C LYS A 316 -4.10 36.64 33.34
N GLY A 317 -3.52 36.77 32.14
CA GLY A 317 -2.28 37.53 31.88
C GLY A 317 -1.57 37.05 30.60
N GLY A 318 -1.54 37.89 29.55
CA GLY A 318 -0.87 37.61 28.25
C GLY A 318 0.67 37.52 28.33
N PRO A 319 1.41 37.34 27.20
CA PRO A 319 1.17 38.04 25.93
C PRO A 319 1.19 37.16 24.67
N ASP A 320 0.71 37.77 23.59
CA ASP A 320 0.89 37.37 22.20
C ASP A 320 2.32 36.90 21.91
N LYS A 321 2.45 35.63 21.50
CA LYS A 321 3.65 35.07 20.89
C LYS A 321 3.24 34.11 19.78
N THR A 322 3.28 34.64 18.56
CA THR A 322 3.76 33.98 17.35
C THR A 322 4.68 32.80 17.71
N LEU A 323 4.18 31.57 17.59
CA LEU A 323 5.05 30.40 17.63
C LEU A 323 5.74 30.30 16.26
N GLN A 324 7.00 30.72 16.28
CA GLN A 324 7.97 30.53 15.23
C GLN A 324 7.97 29.07 14.76
N LYS A 325 7.75 28.93 13.46
CA LYS A 325 8.16 27.77 12.67
C LYS A 325 9.69 27.80 12.65
N GLN A 326 10.33 27.15 13.62
CA GLN A 326 11.77 26.97 13.60
C GLN A 326 12.07 25.80 12.66
N THR A 327 12.57 26.16 11.49
CA THR A 327 13.13 25.30 10.46
C THR A 327 14.41 24.65 10.96
N ASP A 328 14.46 23.31 10.98
CA ASP A 328 15.72 22.55 10.98
C ASP A 328 16.36 22.57 9.58
N LEU A 329 16.66 23.77 9.07
CA LEU A 329 17.44 23.95 7.84
C LEU A 329 18.96 24.12 8.11
N ASP A 330 19.40 24.07 9.36
CA ASP A 330 20.76 24.50 9.75
C ASP A 330 21.70 23.37 10.26
N SER A 331 21.36 22.09 10.12
CA SER A 331 22.37 21.04 10.31
C SER A 331 23.25 20.92 9.05
N GLU A 332 24.53 21.27 9.16
CA GLU A 332 25.51 21.09 8.08
C GLU A 332 25.65 19.60 7.72
N ILE A 333 25.54 19.26 6.43
CA ILE A 333 25.84 17.91 5.95
C ILE A 333 27.34 17.84 5.66
N ILE A 334 28.04 16.98 6.40
CA ILE A 334 29.47 16.75 6.24
C ILE A 334 29.68 15.28 5.86
N ILE A 335 30.32 15.04 4.72
CA ILE A 335 30.68 13.70 4.24
C ILE A 335 32.16 13.73 3.91
N ASN A 336 32.93 12.77 4.43
CA ASN A 336 34.39 12.70 4.24
C ASN A 336 35.11 14.04 4.55
N ASN A 337 34.69 14.70 5.64
CA ASN A 337 35.16 16.04 6.05
C ASN A 337 34.92 17.16 5.03
N GLN A 338 34.07 16.95 4.03
CA GLN A 338 33.65 17.96 3.07
C GLN A 338 32.21 18.40 3.36
N LYS A 339 32.00 19.71 3.48
CA LYS A 339 30.68 20.29 3.66
C LYS A 339 29.95 20.30 2.32
N ILE A 340 28.72 19.79 2.31
CA ILE A 340 27.84 19.78 1.14
C ILE A 340 27.05 21.08 1.10
N ASP A 341 27.11 21.76 -0.04
CA ASP A 341 26.21 22.88 -0.33
C ASP A 341 24.80 22.36 -0.61
N ARG A 342 23.82 22.86 0.15
CA ARG A 342 22.40 22.52 0.04
C ARG A 342 21.61 23.52 -0.80
N GLN A 343 22.24 24.60 -1.28
CA GLN A 343 21.56 25.59 -2.10
C GLN A 343 21.15 24.97 -3.44
N PRO A 344 19.85 25.06 -3.81
CA PRO A 344 19.36 24.58 -5.11
C PRO A 344 20.07 25.31 -6.25
N ALA A 345 20.41 24.57 -7.31
CA ALA A 345 20.90 25.20 -8.53
C ALA A 345 19.76 25.91 -9.29
N ASP A 346 20.14 26.76 -10.25
CA ASP A 346 19.18 27.36 -11.18
C ASP A 346 18.76 26.32 -12.24
N TYR A 347 17.75 25.51 -11.92
CA TYR A 347 17.26 24.44 -12.79
C TYR A 347 16.65 24.97 -14.10
N LYS A 348 16.13 26.20 -14.10
CA LYS A 348 15.61 26.83 -15.32
C LYS A 348 16.75 27.12 -16.29
N LYS A 349 17.85 27.68 -15.79
CA LYS A 349 19.05 27.91 -16.60
C LYS A 349 19.64 26.59 -17.11
N LEU A 350 19.79 25.59 -16.25
CA LEU A 350 20.30 24.26 -16.64
C LEU A 350 19.43 23.59 -17.70
N ARG A 351 18.10 23.71 -17.61
CA ARG A 351 17.17 23.16 -18.60
C ARG A 351 17.30 23.85 -19.97
N ILE A 352 17.51 25.17 -19.98
CA ILE A 352 17.75 25.94 -21.21
C ILE A 352 19.07 25.50 -21.85
N GLU A 353 20.14 25.38 -21.06
CA GLU A 353 21.46 24.92 -21.52
C GLU A 353 21.41 23.48 -22.07
N ASN A 354 20.60 22.61 -21.45
CA ASN A 354 20.36 21.25 -21.91
C ASN A 354 19.43 21.15 -23.13
N GLN A 355 18.90 22.28 -23.63
CA GLN A 355 18.04 22.35 -24.82
C GLN A 355 16.83 21.41 -24.79
N GLY A 356 16.34 21.07 -23.59
CA GLY A 356 15.25 20.12 -23.41
C GLY A 356 15.56 18.67 -23.78
N LYS A 357 16.84 18.29 -23.94
CA LYS A 357 17.25 16.91 -24.21
C LYS A 357 16.88 16.01 -23.02
N LEU A 358 16.08 14.99 -23.26
CA LEU A 358 15.70 14.02 -22.22
C LEU A 358 16.84 13.04 -21.95
N SER A 359 16.90 12.55 -20.71
CA SER A 359 17.77 11.43 -20.37
C SER A 359 17.28 10.16 -21.06
N GLU A 360 18.20 9.26 -21.38
CA GLU A 360 17.86 7.95 -21.92
C GLU A 360 17.27 7.05 -20.82
N ILE A 361 16.15 6.38 -21.12
CA ILE A 361 15.53 5.42 -20.22
C ILE A 361 15.97 4.03 -20.63
N ILE A 362 16.76 3.38 -19.79
CA ILE A 362 17.24 2.02 -20.02
C ILE A 362 16.33 1.05 -19.29
N LYS A 363 15.48 0.33 -20.03
CA LYS A 363 14.64 -0.76 -19.50
C LYS A 363 15.24 -2.13 -19.76
N ASN A 364 15.86 -2.28 -20.92
CA ASN A 364 16.48 -3.52 -21.39
C ASN A 364 17.78 -3.19 -22.12
N VAL A 365 18.76 -4.09 -22.05
CA VAL A 365 19.97 -4.03 -22.86
C VAL A 365 19.96 -5.24 -23.79
N TYR A 366 19.99 -5.00 -25.10
CA TYR A 366 20.07 -6.09 -26.07
C TYR A 366 21.50 -6.63 -26.10
N THR A 367 21.66 -7.86 -25.63
CA THR A 367 22.94 -8.57 -25.61
C THR A 367 22.77 -10.00 -26.11
N ALA A 368 23.82 -10.52 -26.77
CA ALA A 368 23.91 -11.93 -27.15
C ALA A 368 24.55 -12.79 -26.05
N GLN A 369 25.11 -12.15 -25.02
CA GLN A 369 25.64 -12.85 -23.85
C GLN A 369 24.47 -13.25 -22.93
N PRO A 370 24.49 -14.45 -22.31
CA PRO A 370 23.48 -14.87 -21.34
C PRO A 370 23.70 -14.15 -20.00
N ALA A 371 23.48 -12.84 -19.99
CA ALA A 371 23.75 -11.97 -18.86
C ALA A 371 22.48 -11.28 -18.37
N VAL A 372 22.36 -11.12 -17.05
CA VAL A 372 21.33 -10.35 -16.37
C VAL A 372 22.00 -9.39 -15.39
N SER A 373 21.40 -8.22 -15.18
CA SER A 373 21.89 -7.26 -14.17
C SER A 373 21.00 -7.33 -12.94
N TYR A 374 21.61 -7.44 -11.76
CA TYR A 374 20.93 -7.29 -10.49
C TYR A 374 20.95 -5.83 -10.06
N LEU A 375 19.76 -5.27 -9.88
CA LEU A 375 19.57 -3.90 -9.41
C LEU A 375 18.92 -3.95 -8.04
N PHE A 376 19.54 -3.31 -7.06
CA PHE A 376 18.99 -3.13 -5.73
C PHE A 376 18.73 -1.66 -5.51
N ARG A 377 17.63 -1.34 -4.82
CA ARG A 377 17.26 0.04 -4.55
C ARG A 377 17.02 0.23 -3.05
N GLY A 378 17.68 1.24 -2.51
CA GLY A 378 17.63 1.60 -1.10
C GLY A 378 18.35 0.60 -0.20
N ILE A 379 18.43 0.95 1.08
CA ILE A 379 19.01 0.13 2.15
C ILE A 379 17.94 0.00 3.23
N SER A 380 17.28 -1.16 3.26
CA SER A 380 16.26 -1.47 4.27
C SER A 380 16.86 -1.92 5.59
N SER A 381 18.06 -2.50 5.55
CA SER A 381 18.83 -2.95 6.72
C SER A 381 20.28 -3.21 6.29
N THR A 382 21.24 -2.83 7.12
CA THR A 382 22.68 -3.10 6.88
C THR A 382 22.94 -4.61 6.81
N SER A 383 22.35 -5.40 7.70
CA SER A 383 22.49 -6.86 7.72
C SER A 383 21.90 -7.54 6.49
N ALA A 384 20.79 -7.02 5.95
CA ALA A 384 20.21 -7.54 4.71
C ALA A 384 21.16 -7.30 3.52
N VAL A 385 21.75 -6.09 3.45
CA VAL A 385 22.75 -5.77 2.43
C VAL A 385 23.99 -6.65 2.60
N ASP A 386 24.49 -6.86 3.82
CA ASP A 386 25.63 -7.75 4.07
C ASP A 386 25.36 -9.17 3.57
N ASN A 387 24.19 -9.74 3.87
CA ASN A 387 23.81 -11.06 3.38
C ASN A 387 23.71 -11.10 1.84
N ILE A 388 23.17 -10.03 1.22
CA ILE A 388 23.14 -9.91 -0.25
C ILE A 388 24.57 -9.90 -0.79
N LEU A 389 25.46 -9.13 -0.20
CA LEU A 389 26.86 -9.05 -0.59
C LEU A 389 27.57 -10.40 -0.44
N GLU A 390 27.31 -11.16 0.63
CA GLU A 390 27.84 -12.53 0.81
C GLU A 390 27.35 -13.50 -0.26
N VAL A 391 26.07 -13.44 -0.62
CA VAL A 391 25.51 -14.26 -1.70
C VAL A 391 26.10 -13.86 -3.05
N LEU A 392 26.22 -12.56 -3.32
CA LEU A 392 26.84 -12.07 -4.55
C LEU A 392 28.31 -12.51 -4.66
N ASP A 393 29.08 -12.45 -3.56
CA ASP A 393 30.45 -12.96 -3.52
C ASP A 393 30.50 -14.47 -3.77
N THR A 394 29.60 -15.25 -3.16
CA THR A 394 29.52 -16.71 -3.33
C THR A 394 29.22 -17.10 -4.78
N LEU A 395 28.41 -16.29 -5.47
CA LEU A 395 28.02 -16.50 -6.85
C LEU A 395 28.99 -15.86 -7.86
N ASP A 396 30.03 -15.17 -7.41
CA ASP A 396 30.89 -14.29 -8.22
C ASP A 396 30.06 -13.32 -9.10
N ALA A 397 28.97 -12.81 -8.54
CA ALA A 397 28.00 -11.97 -9.22
C ALA A 397 28.24 -10.47 -8.92
N LYS A 398 27.95 -9.62 -9.89
CA LYS A 398 27.99 -8.16 -9.74
C LYS A 398 26.58 -7.56 -9.76
N ALA A 399 26.43 -6.43 -9.09
CA ALA A 399 25.17 -5.76 -8.89
C ALA A 399 25.35 -4.25 -8.85
N THR A 400 24.25 -3.53 -9.07
CA THR A 400 24.18 -2.08 -8.95
C THR A 400 23.18 -1.69 -7.87
N PHE A 401 23.62 -0.87 -6.93
CA PHE A 401 22.83 -0.39 -5.81
C PHE A 401 22.48 1.09 -6.02
N PHE A 402 21.19 1.40 -6.10
CA PHE A 402 20.70 2.77 -6.15
C PHE A 402 20.34 3.24 -4.75
N VAL A 403 21.19 4.09 -4.18
CA VAL A 403 21.07 4.57 -2.80
C VAL A 403 20.77 6.06 -2.78
N THR A 404 19.99 6.49 -1.78
CA THR A 404 19.65 7.89 -1.57
C THR A 404 20.76 8.63 -0.82
N GLY A 405 20.79 9.95 -0.94
CA GLY A 405 21.72 10.78 -0.18
C GLY A 405 21.59 10.59 1.33
N LYS A 406 20.37 10.46 1.85
CA LYS A 406 20.14 10.16 3.28
C LYS A 406 20.67 8.79 3.69
N GLU A 407 20.53 7.76 2.87
CA GLU A 407 21.09 6.43 3.16
C GLU A 407 22.63 6.48 3.20
N ILE A 408 23.27 7.22 2.28
CA ILE A 408 24.73 7.47 2.30
C ILE A 408 25.18 8.11 3.60
N ILE A 409 24.43 9.10 4.09
CA ILE A 409 24.75 9.79 5.35
C ILE A 409 24.52 8.87 6.55
N SER A 410 23.44 8.08 6.54
CA SER A 410 23.01 7.28 7.70
C SER A 410 23.79 5.97 7.82
N TYR A 411 24.19 5.38 6.70
CA TYR A 411 24.86 4.07 6.64
C TYR A 411 26.15 4.10 5.81
N PRO A 412 27.13 4.94 6.15
CA PRO A 412 28.36 5.08 5.37
C PRO A 412 29.19 3.78 5.34
N ASP A 413 29.20 3.00 6.42
CA ASP A 413 29.98 1.77 6.52
C ASP A 413 29.49 0.68 5.57
N ILE A 414 28.17 0.41 5.54
CA ILE A 414 27.62 -0.61 4.63
C ILE A 414 27.75 -0.18 3.17
N ILE A 415 27.61 1.11 2.88
CA ILE A 415 27.77 1.64 1.53
C ILE A 415 29.23 1.54 1.08
N SER A 416 30.18 1.76 1.99
CA SER A 416 31.60 1.47 1.74
C SER A 416 31.82 -0.02 1.47
N SER A 417 31.14 -0.92 2.20
CA SER A 417 31.20 -2.37 1.98
C SER A 417 30.77 -2.74 0.55
N ILE A 418 29.64 -2.21 0.07
CA ILE A 418 29.15 -2.41 -1.31
C ILE A 418 30.24 -2.07 -2.34
N VAL A 419 30.87 -0.91 -2.20
CA VAL A 419 31.92 -0.44 -3.13
C VAL A 419 33.17 -1.30 -3.02
N SER A 420 33.63 -1.60 -1.80
CA SER A 420 34.86 -2.37 -1.56
C SER A 420 34.79 -3.80 -2.11
N LYS A 421 33.58 -4.39 -2.20
CA LYS A 421 33.32 -5.68 -2.85
C LYS A 421 33.17 -5.60 -4.37
N GLY A 422 33.31 -4.40 -4.93
CA GLY A 422 33.32 -4.13 -6.37
C GLY A 422 31.93 -4.07 -6.99
N HIS A 423 30.89 -3.75 -6.22
CA HIS A 423 29.57 -3.43 -6.76
C HIS A 423 29.45 -1.94 -7.08
N SER A 424 28.54 -1.58 -7.98
CA SER A 424 28.36 -0.18 -8.39
C SER A 424 27.33 0.53 -7.51
N LEU A 425 27.59 1.78 -7.15
CA LEU A 425 26.62 2.68 -6.51
C LEU A 425 26.11 3.73 -7.49
N CYS A 426 24.80 3.95 -7.49
CA CYS A 426 24.11 4.90 -8.35
C CYS A 426 23.10 5.72 -7.56
N ASN A 427 22.62 6.80 -8.17
CA ASN A 427 21.80 7.81 -7.51
C ASN A 427 20.33 7.37 -7.37
N GLY A 428 19.85 7.25 -6.12
CA GLY A 428 18.44 6.95 -5.81
C GLY A 428 17.58 8.19 -5.51
N GLY A 429 18.15 9.40 -5.56
CA GLY A 429 17.57 10.66 -5.09
C GLY A 429 18.15 11.11 -3.75
N TYR A 430 17.67 12.23 -3.20
CA TYR A 430 18.16 12.73 -1.92
C TYR A 430 17.47 12.03 -0.74
N GLY A 431 16.15 11.82 -0.84
CA GLY A 431 15.34 11.17 0.18
C GLY A 431 14.70 12.15 1.17
N GLU A 432 14.65 13.45 0.85
CA GLU A 432 13.95 14.46 1.65
C GLU A 432 12.45 14.47 1.33
N ASN A 433 12.11 14.21 0.06
CA ASN A 433 10.74 14.15 -0.42
C ASN A 433 10.28 12.70 -0.65
N HIS A 434 9.31 12.26 0.14
CA HIS A 434 8.70 10.92 0.04
C HIS A 434 7.43 10.90 -0.82
N SER A 435 7.09 12.04 -1.44
CA SER A 435 5.94 12.15 -2.35
C SER A 435 6.25 11.46 -3.68
N SER A 436 5.21 11.05 -4.41
CA SER A 436 5.40 10.53 -5.77
C SER A 436 6.09 11.59 -6.63
N PRO A 437 7.08 11.26 -7.48
CA PRO A 437 7.64 12.21 -8.43
C PRO A 437 6.57 12.86 -9.33
N ARG A 438 5.42 12.20 -9.54
CA ARG A 438 4.27 12.79 -10.26
C ARG A 438 3.58 13.95 -9.54
N SER A 439 3.77 14.08 -8.23
CA SER A 439 3.25 15.17 -7.41
C SER A 439 4.26 16.30 -7.17
N LEU A 440 5.49 16.13 -7.63
CA LEU A 440 6.56 17.11 -7.44
C LEU A 440 6.67 18.06 -8.63
N SER A 441 7.00 19.31 -8.35
CA SER A 441 7.39 20.27 -9.37
C SER A 441 8.73 19.88 -10.00
N PHE A 442 9.00 20.43 -11.19
CA PHE A 442 10.27 20.22 -11.88
C PHE A 442 11.48 20.59 -11.01
N ASP A 443 11.39 21.69 -10.26
CA ASP A 443 12.48 22.18 -9.41
C ASP A 443 12.70 21.23 -8.20
N GLU A 444 11.63 20.68 -7.62
CA GLU A 444 11.71 19.70 -6.53
C GLU A 444 12.32 18.36 -6.98
N ILE A 445 11.92 17.85 -8.16
CA ILE A 445 12.53 16.64 -8.73
C ILE A 445 14.01 16.88 -9.04
N SER A 446 14.33 18.03 -9.63
CA SER A 446 15.70 18.39 -9.97
C SER A 446 16.57 18.52 -8.71
N TYR A 447 16.02 19.08 -7.64
CA TYR A 447 16.67 19.16 -6.34
C TYR A 447 16.94 17.79 -5.73
N GLU A 448 15.95 16.89 -5.72
CA GLU A 448 16.11 15.52 -5.22
C GLU A 448 17.22 14.76 -5.96
N ILE A 449 17.25 14.85 -7.29
CA ILE A 449 18.27 14.19 -8.12
C ILE A 449 19.64 14.83 -7.87
N GLU A 450 19.73 16.17 -7.91
CA GLU A 450 20.99 16.89 -7.77
C GLU A 450 21.61 16.69 -6.37
N MET A 451 20.81 16.76 -5.31
CA MET A 451 21.32 16.59 -3.95
C MET A 451 21.82 15.17 -3.70
N GLY A 452 21.08 14.16 -4.18
CA GLY A 452 21.57 12.77 -4.18
C GLY A 452 22.90 12.64 -4.94
N GLU A 453 23.04 13.34 -6.07
CA GLU A 453 24.24 13.33 -6.90
C GLU A 453 25.45 13.97 -6.21
N ARG A 454 25.25 15.15 -5.59
CA ARG A 454 26.30 15.85 -4.83
C ARG A 454 26.82 14.97 -3.71
N ILE A 455 25.91 14.35 -2.95
CA ILE A 455 26.26 13.45 -1.84
C ILE A 455 27.00 12.21 -2.35
N LEU A 456 26.47 11.54 -3.37
CA LEU A 456 27.09 10.34 -3.96
C LEU A 456 28.50 10.63 -4.46
N LYS A 457 28.69 11.75 -5.16
CA LYS A 457 29.98 12.18 -5.69
C LYS A 457 30.98 12.50 -4.57
N THR A 458 30.56 13.20 -3.53
CA THR A 458 31.44 13.50 -2.38
C THR A 458 31.79 12.24 -1.60
N PHE A 459 30.85 11.31 -1.45
CA PHE A 459 31.08 10.04 -0.77
C PHE A 459 32.10 9.16 -1.51
N LEU A 460 31.92 8.98 -2.82
CA LEU A 460 32.79 8.13 -3.65
C LEU A 460 34.15 8.79 -3.97
N GLY A 461 34.25 10.12 -3.96
CA GLY A 461 35.49 10.83 -4.23
C GLY A 461 36.08 10.48 -5.61
N GLU A 462 37.30 9.93 -5.61
CA GLU A 462 38.01 9.54 -6.84
C GLU A 462 37.39 8.31 -7.53
N GLU A 463 36.60 7.51 -6.82
CA GLU A 463 35.92 6.33 -7.38
C GLU A 463 34.67 6.69 -8.18
N TYR A 464 34.20 7.94 -8.07
CA TYR A 464 33.05 8.41 -8.85
C TYR A 464 33.42 8.52 -10.34
N GLY A 465 32.69 7.80 -11.19
CA GLY A 465 32.92 7.75 -12.63
C GLY A 465 31.65 7.64 -13.47
N PRO A 466 31.77 7.37 -14.78
CA PRO A 466 30.63 7.24 -15.69
C PRO A 466 29.64 6.15 -15.30
N ALA A 467 30.11 5.08 -14.63
CA ALA A 467 29.26 3.97 -14.19
C ALA A 467 28.28 4.35 -13.08
N ASN A 468 28.51 5.47 -12.38
CA ASN A 468 27.64 5.96 -11.30
C ASN A 468 26.54 6.91 -11.81
N LYS A 469 26.60 7.31 -13.10
CA LYS A 469 25.70 8.30 -13.72
C LYS A 469 24.37 7.71 -14.15
N TYR A 470 23.74 6.96 -13.24
CA TYR A 470 22.41 6.44 -13.41
C TYR A 470 21.54 6.89 -12.25
N TYR A 471 20.31 7.26 -12.57
CA TYR A 471 19.29 7.62 -11.60
C TYR A 471 18.14 6.63 -11.68
N MET A 472 17.70 6.12 -10.52
CA MET A 472 16.52 5.27 -10.41
C MET A 472 15.51 5.91 -9.44
N PRO A 473 14.39 6.47 -9.93
CA PRO A 473 13.38 7.06 -9.06
C PRO A 473 12.73 6.00 -8.16
N LEU A 474 12.16 6.43 -7.03
CA LEU A 474 11.41 5.54 -6.13
C LEU A 474 10.11 5.04 -6.77
N TYR A 475 9.45 5.91 -7.55
CA TYR A 475 8.21 5.65 -8.30
C TYR A 475 8.21 6.52 -9.58
N GLY A 476 7.57 6.08 -10.67
CA GLY A 476 7.41 6.89 -11.89
C GLY A 476 7.78 6.13 -13.18
N ASP A 477 7.31 6.63 -14.32
CA ASP A 477 7.61 6.12 -15.67
C ASP A 477 8.64 6.99 -16.40
#